data_AF-A0A7S2EJY9-F1
#
_entry.id   AF-A0A7S2EJY9-F1
#
_cell.length_a   1.000
_cell.length_b   1.000
_cell.length_c   1.000
_cell.angle_alpha   90.00
_cell.angle_beta   90.00
_cell.angle_gamma   90.00
#
_symmetry.space_group_name_H-M   'P 1'
#
loop_
_entity.id
_entity.type
_entity.pdbx_description
1 polymer ?
#
loop_
_entity_poly.entity_id
_entity_poly.type
_entity_poly.pdbx_seq_one_letter_code
_entity_poly.pdbx_strand_id
1 'polypeptide(L)'
;LGPEYDSFVGLSGPWDISHHFDYEAGRGVEEISPMKPACGHSREEFDRRSPARRLREALADASEGGRTVGGGDDDDRGGDGDATTGPFVSDLLPRTLLVHGIEDSTVPFTATSECARILRQCGMTGSLEECYLANTGHQDVVMHLML
;
A
#
# COMPACT_ATOMS: atom_id res chain seq x y z
N LEU A 1 15.16 18.30 -7.05
CA LEU A 1 15.43 17.01 -6.39
C LEU A 1 14.71 17.08 -5.05
N GLY A 2 13.65 16.30 -4.87
CA GLY A 2 12.97 16.20 -3.58
C GLY A 2 13.87 15.48 -2.56
N PRO A 3 13.51 15.47 -1.28
CA PRO A 3 14.20 14.63 -0.30
C PRO A 3 14.16 13.17 -0.75
N GLU A 4 15.32 12.52 -0.71
CA GLU A 4 15.46 11.07 -0.84
C GLU A 4 15.28 10.46 0.55
N TYR A 5 14.42 9.46 0.67
CA TYR A 5 14.12 8.81 1.94
C TYR A 5 14.84 7.46 2.00
N ASP A 6 15.67 7.23 3.00
CA ASP A 6 16.40 5.97 3.15
C ASP A 6 15.46 4.79 3.48
N SER A 7 14.38 5.07 4.22
CA SER A 7 13.46 4.05 4.72
C SER A 7 12.09 4.66 5.01
N PHE A 8 11.07 3.81 4.97
CA PHE A 8 9.69 4.13 5.32
C PHE A 8 9.22 3.21 6.45
N VAL A 9 8.57 3.79 7.47
CA VAL A 9 7.95 3.04 8.56
C VAL A 9 6.46 3.37 8.57
N GLY A 10 5.63 2.38 8.23
CA GLY A 10 4.17 2.47 8.30
C GLY A 10 3.66 1.95 9.64
N LEU A 11 2.79 2.72 10.31
CA LEU A 11 2.27 2.38 11.64
C LEU A 11 0.76 2.23 11.59
N SER A 12 0.24 1.07 12.01
CA SER A 12 -1.18 0.78 12.25
C SER A 12 -2.19 1.39 11.26
N GLY A 13 -1.84 1.43 9.97
CA GLY A 13 -2.60 2.19 8.97
C GLY A 13 -3.87 1.47 8.46
N PRO A 14 -4.96 2.19 8.16
CA PRO A 14 -6.09 1.67 7.39
C PRO A 14 -5.73 1.67 5.89
N TRP A 15 -5.01 0.63 5.46
CA TRP A 15 -4.46 0.54 4.10
C TRP A 15 -5.51 0.26 3.00
N ASP A 16 -6.68 -0.22 3.40
CA ASP A 16 -7.89 -0.28 2.58
C ASP A 16 -9.05 0.37 3.36
N ILE A 17 -9.50 1.52 2.89
CA ILE A 17 -10.53 2.34 3.52
C ILE A 17 -11.90 1.65 3.45
N SER A 18 -12.20 0.94 2.37
CA SER A 18 -13.49 0.23 2.26
C SER A 18 -13.58 -0.90 3.27
N HIS A 19 -12.53 -1.71 3.38
CA HIS A 19 -12.45 -2.75 4.39
C HIS A 19 -12.43 -2.16 5.82
N HIS A 20 -11.71 -1.07 6.04
CA HIS A 20 -11.68 -0.41 7.34
C HIS A 20 -13.05 0.13 7.76
N PHE A 21 -13.82 0.70 6.82
CA PHE A 21 -15.19 1.10 7.09
C PHE A 21 -16.05 -0.09 7.52
N ASP A 22 -15.96 -1.24 6.86
CA ASP A 22 -16.73 -2.43 7.26
C ASP A 22 -16.38 -2.86 8.69
N TYR A 23 -15.10 -2.73 9.07
CA TYR A 23 -14.64 -2.97 10.44
C TYR A 23 -15.18 -1.94 11.45
N GLU A 24 -15.27 -0.65 11.09
CA GLU A 24 -15.97 0.37 11.88
C GLU A 24 -17.47 0.08 12.02
N ALA A 25 -18.14 -0.27 10.92
CA ALA A 25 -19.56 -0.56 10.88
C ALA A 25 -19.93 -1.78 11.72
N GLY A 26 -19.09 -2.82 11.71
CA GLY A 26 -19.24 -3.99 12.58
C GLY A 26 -19.21 -3.67 14.08
N ARG A 27 -18.64 -2.51 14.46
CA ARG A 27 -18.60 -1.99 15.84
C ARG A 27 -19.62 -0.87 16.10
N GLY A 28 -20.35 -0.43 15.08
CA GLY A 28 -21.33 0.67 15.17
C GLY A 28 -20.69 2.05 15.36
N VAL A 29 -19.46 2.25 14.89
CA VAL A 29 -18.72 3.53 15.04
C VAL A 29 -18.48 4.27 13.72
N GLU A 30 -18.99 3.76 12.60
CA GLU A 30 -18.80 4.28 11.26
C GLU A 30 -19.39 5.69 11.03
N GLU A 31 -20.45 6.05 11.75
CA GLU A 31 -21.08 7.37 11.66
C GLU A 31 -20.41 8.42 12.55
N ILE A 32 -19.67 7.99 13.59
CA ILE A 32 -18.92 8.89 14.47
C ILE A 32 -17.44 8.97 14.08
N SER A 33 -16.95 8.03 13.27
CA SER A 33 -15.60 8.04 12.76
C SER A 33 -15.35 9.24 11.83
N PRO A 34 -14.22 9.94 11.98
CA PRO A 34 -13.81 10.98 11.03
C PRO A 34 -13.41 10.40 9.66
N MET A 35 -13.19 9.09 9.54
CA MET A 35 -12.77 8.47 8.28
C MET A 35 -13.83 8.65 7.18
N LYS A 36 -15.11 8.38 7.46
CA LYS A 36 -16.20 8.49 6.49
C LYS A 36 -16.23 9.86 5.78
N PRO A 37 -16.26 11.01 6.49
CA PRO A 37 -16.20 12.32 5.84
C PRO A 37 -14.83 12.64 5.21
N ALA A 38 -13.72 12.26 5.85
CA ALA A 38 -12.38 12.48 5.29
C ALA A 38 -12.18 11.72 3.97
N CYS A 39 -12.85 10.59 3.81
CA CYS A 39 -12.73 9.72 2.67
C CYS A 39 -13.88 9.81 1.66
N GLY A 40 -14.73 10.84 1.73
CA GLY A 40 -15.69 11.15 0.66
C GLY A 40 -17.04 10.42 0.75
N HIS A 41 -17.39 9.85 1.90
CA HIS A 41 -18.72 9.30 2.24
C HIS A 41 -19.25 8.11 1.41
N SER A 42 -18.60 7.69 0.32
CA SER A 42 -19.08 6.59 -0.53
C SER A 42 -18.04 5.48 -0.69
N ARG A 43 -18.49 4.28 -1.01
CA ARG A 43 -17.60 3.12 -1.28
C ARG A 43 -16.65 3.37 -2.45
N GLU A 44 -17.12 4.02 -3.51
CA GLU A 44 -16.27 4.42 -4.64
C GLU A 44 -15.15 5.38 -4.19
N GLU A 45 -15.50 6.35 -3.35
CA GLU A 45 -14.58 7.34 -2.82
C GLU A 45 -13.58 6.73 -1.81
N PHE A 46 -13.99 5.70 -1.07
CA PHE A 46 -13.12 4.92 -0.20
C PHE A 46 -12.13 4.09 -1.01
N ASP A 47 -12.61 3.37 -2.02
CA ASP A 47 -11.77 2.59 -2.93
C ASP A 47 -10.68 3.46 -3.57
N ARG A 48 -11.05 4.66 -4.05
CA ARG A 48 -10.11 5.62 -4.64
C ARG A 48 -9.09 6.17 -3.64
N ARG A 49 -9.39 6.13 -2.34
CA ARG A 49 -8.49 6.62 -1.27
C ARG A 49 -7.73 5.51 -0.56
N SER A 50 -8.02 4.24 -0.80
CA SER A 50 -7.30 3.08 -0.25
C SER A 50 -5.84 3.04 -0.72
N PRO A 51 -4.84 3.32 0.14
CA PRO A 51 -3.44 3.43 -0.27
C PRO A 51 -2.91 2.18 -0.98
N ALA A 52 -3.20 0.98 -0.45
CA ALA A 52 -2.70 -0.25 -1.03
C ALA A 52 -3.33 -0.53 -2.42
N ARG A 53 -4.59 -0.15 -2.62
CA ARG A 53 -5.27 -0.29 -3.92
C ARG A 53 -4.72 0.67 -4.95
N ARG A 54 -4.53 1.94 -4.59
CA ARG A 54 -3.93 2.95 -5.46
C ARG A 54 -2.55 2.55 -5.95
N LEU A 55 -1.74 1.99 -5.05
CA LEU A 55 -0.41 1.51 -5.43
C LEU A 55 -0.51 0.37 -6.43
N ARG A 56 -1.35 -0.63 -6.16
CA ARG A 56 -1.58 -1.75 -7.09
C ARG A 56 -2.06 -1.27 -8.46
N GLU A 57 -2.97 -0.31 -8.51
CA GLU A 57 -3.50 0.28 -9.76
C GLU A 57 -2.40 1.03 -10.52
N ALA A 58 -1.64 1.90 -9.85
CA ALA A 58 -0.55 2.65 -10.47
C ALA A 58 0.51 1.75 -11.12
N LEU A 59 0.71 0.55 -10.58
CA LEU A 59 1.67 -0.43 -11.09
C LEU A 59 1.11 -1.28 -12.22
N ALA A 60 -0.18 -1.60 -12.18
CA ALA A 60 -0.87 -2.21 -13.30
C ALA A 60 -0.79 -1.27 -14.52
N ASP A 61 -1.09 0.02 -14.33
CA ASP A 61 -1.01 1.05 -15.37
C ASP A 61 0.42 1.19 -15.91
N ALA A 62 1.44 1.17 -15.06
CA ALA A 62 2.84 1.21 -15.46
C ALA A 62 3.27 -0.04 -16.27
N SER A 63 2.68 -1.19 -15.97
CA SER A 63 2.93 -2.45 -16.68
C SER A 63 2.20 -2.52 -18.03
N GLU A 64 1.04 -1.89 -18.15
CA GLU A 64 0.23 -1.84 -19.39
C GLU A 64 0.71 -0.75 -20.36
N GLY A 65 1.19 0.39 -19.86
CA GLY A 65 1.79 1.46 -20.67
C GLY A 65 3.07 1.05 -21.44
N GLY A 66 3.68 -0.09 -21.10
CA GLY A 66 4.79 -0.70 -21.83
C GLY A 66 4.38 -1.66 -22.97
N ARG A 67 3.08 -1.97 -23.13
CA ARG A 67 2.59 -2.76 -24.27
C ARG A 67 2.20 -1.83 -25.41
N THR A 68 3.20 -1.38 -26.19
CA THR A 68 2.93 -0.79 -27.51
C THR A 68 2.16 -1.79 -28.37
N VAL A 69 1.05 -1.32 -28.92
CA VAL A 69 0.22 -1.99 -29.93
C VAL A 69 1.11 -2.52 -31.04
N GLY A 70 1.26 -3.84 -31.12
CA GLY A 70 1.86 -4.52 -32.26
C GLY A 70 0.91 -4.47 -33.44
N GLY A 71 1.27 -3.69 -34.46
CA GLY A 71 0.58 -3.64 -35.73
C GLY A 71 1.44 -3.01 -36.82
N GLY A 72 2.12 -3.86 -37.61
CA GLY A 72 2.49 -3.56 -39.00
C GLY A 72 3.96 -3.26 -39.30
N ASP A 73 4.59 -4.28 -39.89
CA ASP A 73 5.59 -4.27 -40.98
C ASP A 73 7.08 -3.98 -40.72
N ASP A 74 7.83 -5.09 -40.80
CA ASP A 74 9.18 -5.31 -41.34
C ASP A 74 10.13 -4.10 -41.45
N ASP A 75 11.12 -4.05 -40.54
CA ASP A 75 12.48 -3.72 -40.97
C ASP A 75 13.54 -4.34 -40.04
N ASP A 76 14.48 -5.02 -40.68
CA ASP A 76 15.61 -5.75 -40.14
C ASP A 76 16.70 -4.78 -39.66
N ARG A 77 16.96 -4.72 -38.35
CA ARG A 77 18.23 -4.27 -37.76
C ARG A 77 18.31 -4.66 -36.29
N GLY A 78 19.19 -5.64 -36.01
CA GLY A 78 19.56 -6.04 -34.66
C GLY A 78 20.04 -4.86 -33.83
N GLY A 79 19.32 -4.59 -32.75
CA GLY A 79 19.75 -3.76 -31.62
C GLY A 79 19.43 -4.54 -30.35
N ASP A 80 20.43 -4.71 -29.48
CA ASP A 80 20.29 -5.30 -28.16
C ASP A 80 19.08 -4.69 -27.45
N GLY A 81 18.05 -5.51 -27.27
CA GLY A 81 16.83 -5.11 -26.59
C GLY A 81 17.12 -4.87 -25.12
N ASP A 82 17.39 -3.62 -24.76
CA ASP A 82 17.13 -3.15 -23.41
C ASP A 82 15.61 -3.05 -23.26
N ALA A 83 15.01 -4.20 -22.93
CA ALA A 83 13.62 -4.28 -22.54
C ALA A 83 13.48 -3.46 -21.25
N THR A 84 13.17 -2.18 -21.42
CA THR A 84 12.89 -1.22 -20.35
C THR A 84 11.70 -1.74 -19.54
N THR A 85 12.04 -2.56 -18.55
CA THR A 85 11.12 -3.11 -17.58
C THR A 85 10.70 -1.89 -16.77
N GLY A 86 9.41 -1.55 -16.78
CA GLY A 86 8.89 -0.39 -16.04
C GLY A 86 9.34 -0.43 -14.57
N PRO A 87 9.38 0.73 -13.89
CA PRO A 87 9.90 0.81 -12.52
C PRO A 87 9.18 -0.20 -11.64
N PHE A 88 9.93 -1.11 -11.03
CA PHE A 88 9.37 -2.00 -10.03
C PHE A 88 9.07 -1.19 -8.78
N VAL A 89 8.12 -1.63 -7.93
CA VAL A 89 7.86 -0.94 -6.66
C VAL A 89 9.10 -0.84 -5.80
N SER A 90 10.00 -1.82 -5.91
CA SER A 90 11.31 -1.79 -5.25
C SER A 90 12.14 -0.55 -5.59
N ASP A 91 11.90 0.07 -6.73
CA ASP A 91 12.61 1.26 -7.21
C ASP A 91 11.91 2.56 -6.78
N LEU A 92 10.64 2.46 -6.35
CA LEU A 92 9.79 3.59 -5.96
C LEU A 92 9.62 3.73 -4.45
N LEU A 93 9.61 2.61 -3.72
CA LEU A 93 9.48 2.59 -2.27
C LEU A 93 10.82 2.20 -1.64
N PRO A 94 11.30 2.99 -0.65
CA PRO A 94 12.50 2.63 0.08
C PRO A 94 12.26 1.38 0.93
N ARG A 95 13.31 0.91 1.63
CA ARG A 95 13.18 -0.13 2.64
C ARG A 95 12.01 0.18 3.57
N THR A 96 11.04 -0.72 3.62
CA THR A 96 9.77 -0.50 4.29
C THR A 96 9.59 -1.46 5.46
N LEU A 97 9.27 -0.90 6.62
CA LEU A 97 8.82 -1.65 7.78
C LEU A 97 7.36 -1.29 8.06
N LEU A 98 6.49 -2.27 8.20
CA LEU A 98 5.12 -2.07 8.68
C LEU A 98 4.99 -2.59 10.11
N VAL A 99 4.58 -1.73 11.04
CA VAL A 99 4.43 -2.06 12.46
C VAL A 99 2.97 -1.98 12.86
N HIS A 100 2.49 -2.97 13.61
CA HIS A 100 1.12 -2.99 14.12
C HIS A 100 1.03 -3.66 15.50
N GLY A 101 0.14 -3.15 16.35
CA GLY A 101 -0.21 -3.78 17.62
C GLY A 101 -1.24 -4.90 17.41
N ILE A 102 -1.04 -6.07 18.02
CA ILE A 102 -1.96 -7.21 17.86
C ILE A 102 -3.32 -6.94 18.53
N GLU A 103 -3.33 -6.09 19.57
CA GLU A 103 -4.53 -5.73 20.33
C GLU A 103 -5.16 -4.41 19.84
N ASP A 104 -4.80 -3.97 18.63
CA ASP A 104 -5.36 -2.78 18.02
C ASP A 104 -6.87 -2.95 17.76
N SER A 105 -7.66 -2.28 18.60
CA SER A 105 -9.11 -2.23 18.50
C SER A 105 -9.62 -1.10 17.62
N THR A 106 -8.74 -0.24 17.10
CA THR A 106 -9.09 0.91 16.25
C THR A 106 -9.01 0.51 14.80
N VAL A 107 -7.87 -0.05 14.39
CA VAL A 107 -7.57 -0.63 13.07
C VAL A 107 -7.14 -2.08 13.29
N PRO A 108 -7.74 -3.08 12.63
CA PRO A 108 -7.36 -4.46 12.88
C PRO A 108 -5.96 -4.73 12.32
N PHE A 109 -5.11 -5.45 13.05
CA PHE A 109 -3.74 -5.75 12.61
C PHE A 109 -3.67 -6.45 11.25
N THR A 110 -4.73 -7.18 10.88
CA THR A 110 -4.90 -7.82 9.57
C THR A 110 -4.85 -6.81 8.41
N ALA A 111 -5.20 -5.54 8.62
CA ALA A 111 -5.05 -4.49 7.62
C ALA A 111 -3.59 -4.35 7.16
N THR A 112 -2.63 -4.45 8.10
CA THR A 112 -1.20 -4.40 7.76
C THR A 112 -0.73 -5.65 7.04
N SER A 113 -1.22 -6.83 7.45
CA SER A 113 -0.94 -8.07 6.73
C SER A 113 -1.45 -8.02 5.28
N GLU A 114 -2.65 -7.46 5.07
CA GLU A 114 -3.21 -7.27 3.74
C GLU A 114 -2.40 -6.28 2.89
N CYS A 115 -1.98 -5.15 3.48
CA CYS A 115 -1.09 -4.20 2.82
C CYS A 115 0.23 -4.86 2.42
N ALA A 116 0.86 -5.59 3.35
CA ALA A 116 2.12 -6.26 3.10
C ALA A 116 2.00 -7.30 1.97
N ARG A 117 0.89 -8.05 1.95
CA ARG A 117 0.57 -8.99 0.86
C ARG A 117 0.51 -8.27 -0.49
N ILE A 118 -0.16 -7.12 -0.56
CA ILE A 118 -0.26 -6.33 -1.81
C ILE A 118 1.12 -5.81 -2.22
N LEU A 119 1.89 -5.22 -1.30
CA LEU A 119 3.24 -4.71 -1.58
C LEU A 119 4.20 -5.81 -2.08
N ARG A 120 4.12 -7.02 -1.52
CA ARG A 120 4.90 -8.18 -1.99
C ARG A 120 4.47 -8.64 -3.38
N GLN A 121 3.15 -8.67 -3.65
CA GLN A 121 2.64 -8.96 -5.00
C GLN A 121 3.13 -7.95 -6.04
N CYS A 122 3.43 -6.74 -5.58
CA CYS A 122 3.99 -5.67 -6.39
C CYS A 122 5.53 -5.67 -6.48
N GLY A 123 6.21 -6.69 -5.94
CA GLY A 123 7.66 -6.88 -6.09
C GLY A 123 8.52 -6.51 -4.87
N MET A 124 7.94 -6.03 -3.77
CA MET A 124 8.69 -5.72 -2.54
C MET A 124 9.01 -6.96 -1.69
N THR A 125 9.56 -8.03 -2.28
CA THR A 125 9.79 -9.29 -1.55
C THR A 125 11.02 -9.25 -0.63
N GLY A 126 12.04 -8.44 -0.96
CA GLY A 126 13.30 -8.36 -0.22
C GLY A 126 13.51 -7.07 0.59
N SER A 127 12.62 -6.09 0.46
CA SER A 127 12.73 -4.75 1.09
C SER A 127 11.53 -4.39 1.97
N LEU A 128 10.67 -5.37 2.28
CA LEU A 128 9.48 -5.20 3.12
C LEU A 128 9.50 -6.13 4.32
N GLU A 129 9.39 -5.55 5.50
CA GLU A 129 9.30 -6.26 6.78
C GLU A 129 7.99 -5.92 7.51
N GLU A 130 7.48 -6.88 8.28
CA GLU A 130 6.32 -6.70 9.15
C GLU A 130 6.73 -6.95 10.60
N CYS A 131 6.31 -6.09 11.52
CA CYS A 131 6.54 -6.23 12.95
C CYS A 131 5.21 -6.15 13.69
N TYR A 132 4.84 -7.23 14.38
CA TYR A 132 3.61 -7.31 15.17
C TYR A 132 3.95 -7.29 16.65
N LEU A 133 3.47 -6.26 17.36
CA LEU A 133 3.74 -6.04 18.77
C LEU A 133 2.64 -6.69 19.62
N ALA A 134 3.03 -7.60 20.51
CA ALA A 134 2.11 -8.25 21.45
C ALA A 134 1.72 -7.28 22.58
N ASN A 135 0.52 -7.44 23.15
CA ASN A 135 0.00 -6.61 24.25
C ASN A 135 0.06 -5.09 23.94
N THR A 136 -0.16 -4.72 22.68
CA THR A 136 0.01 -3.36 22.15
C THR A 136 -1.25 -2.96 21.39
N GLY A 137 -1.90 -1.87 21.80
CA GLY A 137 -3.03 -1.25 21.11
C GLY A 137 -2.58 -0.22 20.07
N HIS A 138 -3.55 0.47 19.45
CA HIS A 138 -3.30 1.41 18.34
C HIS A 138 -2.27 2.49 18.67
N GLN A 139 -2.48 3.19 19.78
CA GLN A 139 -1.67 4.32 20.19
C GLN A 139 -0.33 3.88 20.82
N ASP A 140 -0.25 2.66 21.31
CA ASP A 140 0.96 2.14 21.96
C ASP A 140 2.08 1.88 20.93
N VAL A 141 1.72 1.57 19.68
CA VAL A 141 2.69 1.34 18.60
C VAL A 141 3.64 2.52 18.42
N VAL A 142 3.13 3.75 18.45
CA VAL A 142 4.00 4.94 18.33
C VAL A 142 4.84 5.15 19.58
N MET A 143 4.34 4.78 20.76
CA MET A 143 5.09 4.88 22.01
C MET A 143 6.32 3.95 22.00
N HIS A 144 6.20 2.76 21.40
CA HIS A 144 7.32 1.83 21.22
C HIS A 144 8.45 2.35 20.32
N LEU A 145 8.22 3.40 19.52
CA LEU A 145 9.24 4.03 18.66
C LEU A 145 9.86 5.28 19.27
N MET A 146 9.22 5.86 20.28
CA MET A 146 9.66 7.09 20.93
C MET A 146 10.50 6.85 22.19
N LEU A 147 10.53 5.62 22.71
CA LEU A 147 11.24 5.19 23.91
C LEU A 147 12.48 4.37 23.57
#